data_AF-A0A952QV03-F1
#
_entry.id   AF-A0A952QV03-F1
#
_cell.length_a   1.000
_cell.length_b   1.000
_cell.length_c   1.000
_cell.angle_alpha   90.00
_cell.angle_beta   90.00
_cell.angle_gamma   90.00
#
_symmetry.space_group_name_H-M   'P 1'
#
loop_
_entity.id
_entity.type
_entity.pdbx_description
1 polymer ?
#
loop_
_entity_poly.entity_id
_entity_poly.type
_entity_poly.pdbx_seq_one_letter_code
_entity_poly.pdbx_strand_id
1 'polypeptide(L)'
;MTRTSPFIKHHIASCLLPADNSTLYDYVLAGNGVFIRGKRRELSVLFPIVEHPIAGLPPIAGSLTLTIPRIPQRLIQEMMEEALGACAEPAGPVESLFHFEHDTDWCMTIPDQIRTPFSVQ
;
A
#
# COMPACT_ATOMS: atom_id res chain seq x y z
N MET A 1 -22.68 -12.18 23.07
CA MET A 1 -21.65 -11.21 23.51
C MET A 1 -20.71 -10.97 22.34
N THR A 2 -20.84 -9.84 21.65
CA THR A 2 -19.94 -9.45 20.55
C THR A 2 -18.60 -9.04 21.15
N ARG A 3 -17.59 -9.90 21.03
CA ARG A 3 -16.23 -9.61 21.48
C ARG A 3 -15.65 -8.57 20.53
N THR A 4 -15.57 -7.32 20.98
CA THR A 4 -14.97 -6.22 20.21
C THR A 4 -13.51 -6.56 19.96
N SER A 5 -13.12 -6.65 18.69
CA SER A 5 -11.72 -6.88 18.36
C SER A 5 -10.93 -5.60 18.63
N PRO A 6 -9.79 -5.66 19.34
CA PRO A 6 -9.01 -4.46 19.62
C PRO A 6 -8.47 -3.86 18.32
N PHE A 7 -8.34 -2.54 18.33
CA PHE A 7 -7.90 -1.77 17.17
C PHE A 7 -6.45 -2.10 16.79
N ILE A 8 -5.57 -2.16 17.79
CA ILE A 8 -4.16 -2.53 17.65
C ILE A 8 -3.83 -3.63 18.65
N LYS A 9 -3.04 -4.64 18.25
CA LYS A 9 -2.46 -5.64 19.18
C LYS A 9 -0.95 -5.62 19.14
N HIS A 10 -0.36 -6.25 20.15
CA HIS A 10 1.09 -6.42 20.27
C HIS A 10 1.36 -7.90 20.48
N HIS A 11 2.28 -8.46 19.69
CA HIS A 11 2.69 -9.86 19.77
C HIS A 11 4.20 -9.95 19.93
N ILE A 12 4.62 -11.02 20.58
CA ILE A 12 6.02 -11.47 20.58
C ILE A 12 6.08 -12.67 19.64
N ALA A 13 7.04 -12.67 18.72
CA ALA A 13 7.19 -13.72 17.74
C ALA A 13 7.46 -15.07 18.42
N SER A 14 6.77 -16.09 17.93
CA SER A 14 7.00 -17.49 18.27
C SER A 14 7.12 -18.30 16.97
N CYS A 15 7.20 -19.63 17.04
CA CYS A 15 7.24 -20.46 15.83
C CYS A 15 6.02 -20.25 14.91
N LEU A 16 4.87 -19.83 15.46
CA LEU A 16 3.68 -19.48 14.70
C LEU A 16 3.11 -18.15 15.21
N LEU A 17 2.86 -17.21 14.30
CA LEU A 17 2.18 -15.98 14.66
C LEU A 17 0.68 -16.25 14.88
N PRO A 18 0.05 -15.64 15.91
CA PRO A 18 -1.38 -15.78 16.13
C PRO A 18 -2.21 -15.31 14.92
N ALA A 19 -3.44 -15.78 14.82
CA ALA A 19 -4.38 -15.33 13.80
C ALA A 19 -4.51 -13.80 13.77
N ASP A 20 -4.56 -13.25 12.56
CA ASP A 20 -4.71 -11.82 12.32
C ASP A 20 -6.17 -11.40 12.57
N ASN A 21 -6.40 -10.88 13.77
CA ASN A 21 -7.73 -10.55 14.27
C ASN A 21 -7.74 -9.12 14.83
N SER A 22 -6.83 -8.21 14.49
CA SER A 22 -6.99 -6.79 14.86
C SER A 22 -7.84 -6.05 13.84
N THR A 23 -8.39 -4.91 14.25
CA THR A 23 -9.22 -4.09 13.35
C THR A 23 -8.35 -3.20 12.45
N LEU A 24 -7.19 -2.75 12.91
CA LEU A 24 -6.26 -1.91 12.13
C LEU A 24 -4.96 -2.65 11.78
N TYR A 25 -4.14 -2.99 12.78
CA TYR A 25 -2.89 -3.74 12.60
C TYR A 25 -2.38 -4.31 13.94
N ASP A 26 -1.36 -5.16 13.84
CA ASP A 26 -0.60 -5.67 14.98
C ASP A 26 0.86 -5.24 14.92
N TYR A 27 1.47 -4.93 16.06
CA TYR A 27 2.93 -4.95 16.21
C TYR A 27 3.42 -6.35 16.51
N VAL A 28 4.54 -6.75 15.91
CA VAL A 28 5.21 -8.02 16.17
C VAL A 28 6.67 -7.76 16.52
N LEU A 29 7.05 -8.09 17.76
CA LEU A 29 8.44 -8.08 18.22
C LEU A 29 9.10 -9.41 17.87
N ALA A 30 10.16 -9.38 17.06
CA ALA A 30 10.88 -10.56 16.58
C ALA A 30 12.38 -10.45 16.82
N GLY A 31 13.11 -11.54 16.56
CA GLY A 31 14.56 -11.61 16.74
C GLY A 31 15.35 -10.63 15.88
N ASN A 32 14.76 -10.14 14.79
CA ASN A 32 15.36 -9.17 13.88
C ASN A 32 14.68 -7.79 13.90
N GLY A 33 13.81 -7.52 14.88
CA GLY A 33 13.30 -6.18 15.14
C GLY A 33 11.79 -6.13 15.36
N VAL A 34 11.19 -4.98 15.02
CA VAL A 34 9.75 -4.74 15.16
C VAL A 34 9.11 -4.65 13.79
N PHE A 35 7.97 -5.32 13.64
CA PHE A 35 7.18 -5.35 12.43
C PHE A 35 5.77 -4.83 12.69
N ILE A 36 5.16 -4.24 11.66
CA ILE A 36 3.71 -4.04 11.59
C ILE A 36 3.13 -5.13 10.69
N ARG A 37 2.10 -5.81 11.20
CA ARG A 37 1.30 -6.76 10.45
C ARG A 37 -0.09 -6.20 10.25
N GLY A 38 -0.55 -6.11 9.01
CA GLY A 38 -1.89 -5.63 8.70
C GLY A 38 -2.53 -6.42 7.57
N LYS A 39 -3.85 -6.55 7.61
CA LYS A 39 -4.60 -7.28 6.59
C LYS A 39 -5.96 -6.64 6.33
N ARG A 40 -6.25 -6.48 5.04
CA ARG A 40 -7.57 -6.17 4.48
C ARG A 40 -7.84 -7.10 3.29
N ARG A 41 -9.01 -6.98 2.66
CA ARG A 41 -9.41 -7.85 1.54
C ARG A 41 -8.39 -7.84 0.41
N GLU A 42 -7.81 -6.67 0.13
CA GLU A 42 -6.95 -6.38 -1.02
C GLU A 42 -5.44 -6.55 -0.75
N LEU A 43 -5.05 -6.59 0.52
CA LEU A 43 -3.66 -6.39 0.95
C LEU A 43 -3.42 -7.14 2.26
N SER A 44 -2.33 -7.90 2.31
CA SER A 44 -1.75 -8.43 3.56
C SER A 44 -0.29 -8.03 3.61
N VAL A 45 0.16 -7.55 4.76
CA VAL A 45 1.53 -7.07 4.94
C VAL A 45 2.10 -7.49 6.29
N LEU A 46 3.39 -7.79 6.29
CA LEU A 46 4.26 -7.86 7.44
C LEU A 46 5.51 -7.02 7.11
N PHE A 47 5.54 -5.78 7.58
CA PHE A 47 6.54 -4.80 7.19
C PHE A 47 7.48 -4.48 8.36
N PRO A 48 8.81 -4.55 8.18
CA PRO A 48 9.75 -4.14 9.22
C PRO A 48 9.69 -2.63 9.41
N ILE A 49 9.50 -2.18 10.66
CA ILE A 49 9.50 -0.75 10.99
C ILE A 49 10.73 -0.34 11.80
N VAL A 50 11.35 -1.30 12.49
CA VAL A 50 12.62 -1.13 13.20
C VAL A 50 13.41 -2.39 13.02
N GLU A 51 14.62 -2.29 12.46
CA GLU A 51 15.56 -3.41 12.39
C GLU A 51 16.45 -3.39 13.62
N HIS A 52 16.41 -4.46 14.41
CA HIS A 52 17.25 -4.58 15.60
C HIS A 52 17.40 -6.04 16.02
N PRO A 53 18.62 -6.54 16.29
CA PRO A 53 18.79 -7.89 16.79
C PRO A 53 18.29 -7.99 18.24
N ILE A 54 17.31 -8.87 18.48
CA ILE A 54 16.75 -9.14 19.82
C ILE A 54 17.06 -10.59 20.19
N ALA A 55 17.91 -10.77 21.19
CA ALA A 55 18.33 -12.09 21.63
C ALA A 55 17.16 -12.92 22.18
N GLY A 56 17.13 -14.22 21.84
CA GLY A 56 16.15 -15.17 22.36
C GLY A 56 14.80 -15.21 21.61
N LEU A 57 14.61 -14.37 20.59
CA LEU A 57 13.42 -14.40 19.72
C LEU A 57 13.75 -14.94 18.32
N PRO A 58 12.81 -15.65 17.66
CA PRO A 58 13.00 -16.08 16.28
C PRO A 58 12.92 -14.88 15.32
N PRO A 59 13.75 -14.83 14.26
CA PRO A 59 13.59 -13.82 13.22
C PRO A 59 12.34 -14.12 12.39
N ILE A 60 11.75 -13.07 11.80
CA ILE A 60 10.65 -13.20 10.85
C ILE A 60 11.00 -12.50 9.53
N ALA A 61 10.51 -13.02 8.42
CA ALA A 61 10.67 -12.41 7.11
C ALA A 61 9.51 -11.44 6.84
N GLY A 62 9.84 -10.26 6.29
CA GLY A 62 8.82 -9.35 5.78
C GLY A 62 8.04 -9.97 4.62
N SER A 63 6.79 -9.58 4.45
CA SER A 63 5.96 -10.03 3.33
C SER A 63 4.97 -8.96 2.91
N LEU A 64 4.67 -8.94 1.62
CA LEU A 64 3.63 -8.10 1.02
C LEU A 64 2.88 -8.97 0.02
N THR A 65 1.57 -9.10 0.22
CA THR A 65 0.67 -9.79 -0.71
C THR A 65 -0.42 -8.81 -1.12
N LEU A 66 -0.49 -8.52 -2.41
CA LEU A 66 -1.58 -7.77 -3.02
C LEU A 66 -2.48 -8.77 -3.76
N THR A 67 -3.78 -8.73 -3.47
CA THR A 67 -4.79 -9.54 -4.17
C THR A 67 -5.50 -8.75 -5.28
N ILE A 68 -5.27 -7.44 -5.35
CA ILE A 68 -5.74 -6.59 -6.46
C ILE A 68 -5.01 -7.02 -7.76
N PRO A 69 -5.72 -7.21 -8.89
CA PRO A 69 -5.08 -7.54 -10.16
C PRO A 69 -4.18 -6.39 -10.64
N ARG A 70 -3.26 -6.68 -11.56
CA ARG A 70 -2.43 -5.62 -12.18
C ARG A 70 -3.29 -4.66 -13.00
N ILE A 71 -2.88 -3.40 -13.07
CA ILE A 71 -3.49 -2.41 -13.95
C ILE A 71 -3.36 -2.88 -15.41
N PRO A 72 -4.45 -2.88 -16.20
CA PRO A 72 -4.41 -3.23 -17.62
C PRO A 72 -3.45 -2.34 -18.40
N GLN A 73 -2.68 -2.95 -19.30
CA GLN A 73 -1.74 -2.23 -20.16
C GLN A 73 -2.40 -1.06 -20.91
N ARG A 74 -3.64 -1.23 -21.37
CA ARG A 74 -4.38 -0.19 -22.09
C ARG A 74 -4.49 1.12 -21.31
N LEU A 75 -4.77 1.05 -20.00
CA LEU A 75 -4.93 2.25 -19.17
C LEU A 75 -3.58 2.94 -18.94
N ILE A 76 -2.50 2.16 -18.82
CA ILE A 76 -1.16 2.72 -18.75
C ILE A 76 -0.79 3.41 -20.06
N GLN A 77 -1.18 2.85 -21.22
CA GLN A 77 -0.96 3.49 -22.52
C GLN A 77 -1.74 4.81 -22.65
N GLU A 78 -3.01 4.81 -22.27
CA GLU A 78 -3.85 6.02 -22.23
C GLU A 78 -3.23 7.12 -21.33
N MET A 79 -2.73 6.75 -20.15
CA MET A 79 -2.02 7.67 -19.25
C MET A 79 -0.76 8.26 -19.90
N MET A 80 0.03 7.43 -20.58
CA MET A 80 1.27 7.85 -21.23
C MET A 80 1.00 8.78 -22.43
N GLU A 81 -0.07 8.53 -23.19
CA GLU A 81 -0.48 9.40 -24.30
C GLU A 81 -0.88 10.79 -23.79
N GLU A 82 -1.62 10.87 -22.67
CA GLU A 82 -1.90 12.15 -22.01
C GLU A 82 -0.62 12.84 -21.55
N ALA A 83 0.28 12.11 -20.88
CA ALA A 83 1.52 12.67 -20.37
C ALA A 83 2.43 13.23 -21.49
N LEU A 84 2.43 12.60 -22.66
CA LEU A 84 3.12 13.11 -23.85
C LEU A 84 2.50 14.43 -24.33
N GLY A 85 1.16 14.54 -24.33
CA GLY A 85 0.46 15.80 -24.62
C GLY A 85 0.83 16.89 -23.61
N ALA A 86 0.81 16.55 -22.32
CA ALA A 86 1.19 17.43 -21.22
C ALA A 86 2.61 18.00 -21.35
N CYS A 87 3.55 17.19 -21.86
CA CYS A 87 4.93 17.61 -22.10
C CYS A 87 5.07 18.56 -23.30
N ALA A 88 4.13 18.51 -24.25
CA ALA A 88 4.17 19.26 -25.50
C ALA A 88 3.34 20.56 -25.46
N GLU A 89 2.79 20.93 -24.31
CA GLU A 89 2.01 22.17 -24.13
C GLU A 89 2.81 23.42 -24.56
N PRO A 90 2.20 24.39 -25.28
CA PRO A 90 2.92 25.55 -25.82
C PRO A 90 3.59 26.43 -24.76
N ALA A 91 3.02 26.47 -23.56
CA ALA A 91 3.56 27.23 -22.43
C ALA A 91 4.68 26.47 -21.67
N GLY A 92 5.01 25.26 -22.12
CA GLY A 92 5.93 24.33 -21.48
C GLY A 92 5.21 23.18 -20.79
N PRO A 93 5.94 22.13 -20.36
CA PRO A 93 5.36 20.94 -19.75
C PRO A 93 4.50 21.25 -18.51
N VAL A 94 3.41 20.52 -18.34
CA VAL A 94 2.55 20.58 -17.16
C VAL A 94 2.38 19.21 -16.53
N GLU A 95 2.05 19.17 -15.24
CA GLU A 95 1.76 17.93 -14.51
C GLU A 95 0.29 17.50 -14.68
N SER A 96 0.05 16.18 -14.54
CA SER A 96 -1.27 15.56 -14.61
C SER A 96 -1.45 14.56 -13.47
N LEU A 97 -2.56 14.68 -12.74
CA LEU A 97 -3.03 13.72 -11.77
C LEU A 97 -3.94 12.70 -12.43
N PHE A 98 -3.70 11.43 -12.14
CA PHE A 98 -4.55 10.31 -12.52
C PHE A 98 -4.99 9.56 -11.27
N HIS A 99 -6.27 9.21 -11.21
CA HIS A 99 -6.80 8.28 -10.21
C HIS A 99 -7.04 6.92 -10.86
N PHE A 100 -6.44 5.88 -10.28
CA PHE A 100 -6.72 4.49 -10.61
C PHE A 100 -7.58 3.87 -9.52
N GLU A 101 -8.76 3.42 -9.89
CA GLU A 101 -9.71 2.78 -8.98
C GLU A 101 -10.01 1.37 -9.46
N HIS A 102 -10.15 0.45 -8.51
CA HIS A 102 -10.50 -0.94 -8.80
C HIS A 102 -11.57 -1.43 -7.83
N ASP A 103 -12.78 -1.62 -8.35
CA ASP A 103 -13.86 -2.34 -7.66
C ASP A 103 -14.06 -3.73 -8.28
N THR A 104 -14.75 -3.80 -9.42
CA THR A 104 -14.85 -5.01 -10.26
C THR A 104 -13.85 -5.01 -11.41
N ASP A 105 -13.62 -3.83 -11.99
CA ASP A 105 -12.70 -3.58 -13.09
C ASP A 105 -11.85 -2.34 -12.78
N TRP A 106 -10.73 -2.23 -13.48
CA TRP A 106 -9.90 -1.02 -13.41
C TRP A 106 -10.54 0.13 -14.18
N CYS A 107 -10.62 1.27 -13.50
CA CYS A 107 -10.99 2.55 -14.07
C CYS A 107 -9.85 3.55 -13.86
N MET A 108 -9.59 4.37 -14.87
CA MET A 108 -8.68 5.51 -14.78
C MET A 108 -9.50 6.78 -15.01
N THR A 109 -9.35 7.76 -14.11
CA THR A 109 -9.96 9.08 -14.27
C THR A 109 -8.91 10.17 -14.11
N ILE A 110 -9.12 11.28 -14.80
CA ILE A 110 -8.38 12.52 -14.61
C ILE A 110 -9.35 13.47 -13.91
N PRO A 111 -9.17 13.79 -12.61
CA PRO A 111 -10.05 14.71 -11.94
C PRO A 111 -9.90 16.12 -12.52
N ASP A 112 -10.93 16.96 -12.34
CA ASP A 112 -10.81 18.40 -12.57
C ASP A 112 -9.64 18.94 -11.74
N GLN A 113 -8.68 19.57 -12.40
CA GLN A 113 -7.44 19.99 -11.78
C GLN A 113 -6.85 21.22 -12.47
N ILE A 114 -6.23 22.09 -11.69
CA ILE A 114 -5.36 23.15 -12.22
C ILE A 114 -3.97 22.56 -12.40
N ARG A 115 -3.48 22.59 -13.64
CA ARG A 115 -2.22 21.97 -14.03
C ARG A 115 -1.14 23.02 -14.16
N THR A 116 -0.03 22.82 -13.48
CA THR A 116 1.16 23.67 -13.59
C THR A 116 2.39 22.80 -13.86
N PRO A 117 3.55 23.38 -14.20
CA PRO A 117 4.77 22.60 -14.42
C PRO A 117 5.28 21.82 -13.21
N PHE A 118 4.81 22.13 -11.99
CA PHE A 118 5.35 21.56 -10.74
C PHE A 118 4.27 21.16 -9.72
N SER A 119 3.00 21.25 -10.12
CA SER A 119 1.89 20.86 -9.25
C SER A 119 0.58 20.69 -10.00
N VAL A 120 -0.30 19.95 -9.33
CA VAL A 120 -1.73 19.79 -9.62
C VAL A 120 -2.53 20.25 -8.39
N GLN A 121 -3.64 20.95 -8.60
CA GLN A 121 -4.53 21.44 -7.53
C GLN A 121 -5.98 21.08 -7.80
#